data_AF-A0A821MK83-F1
#
_entry.id   AF-A0A821MK83-F1
#
_cell.length_a   1.000
_cell.length_b   1.000
_cell.length_c   1.000
_cell.angle_alpha   90.00
_cell.angle_beta   90.00
_cell.angle_gamma   90.00
#
_symmetry.space_group_name_H-M   'P 1'
#
loop_
_entity.id
_entity.type
_entity.pdbx_description
1 polymer ?
#
loop_
_entity_poly.entity_id
_entity_poly.type
_entity_poly.pdbx_seq_one_letter_code
_entity_poly.pdbx_strand_id
1 'polypeptide(L)'
;MSSLGGQWRAIRHYLSITSLNSEVEKLVQRIKPATPEQWENLIKKFENAVTQRLSQGESKANETKFIKDTVKATTIEESKIGTKAKSENLEEKDALTVGSEAKEITFEGIWEGIKLKKDLQLGKMSDPSWKSNKPIVTKTSIHSRTSYVISALVTAETSECLLKRTEHFIEHLQQYPEARDYAIKEGAVRALLRVQHKLKSSDVSFGDDVKGIVNEALALMGYTGPTKSRGPNVLSIDGGGIRGIIAIEILRHLEILTGKKVHELFDYIVGVSTGAIIAAVIASGAGTLETANQMYVTLSKQMFGNTSLIGGTSRLVWTHSYYDTEAWEKMLQDNLKGITLTECNRYNMPKMSVVSCVVNSGSRLAPFLFRTYECGFRVRSVFPGTSRAQLWQAVRASAAAPTYFTEFNLDGLLHQDGGIMVNNPTAVGLHEAKLLFGANAMKNGTVISVGTGQALNKHLDYQLLSKGLAKDTSGTSWKNKFNKILDSATDTEGVHLALNDLLPPGSYYRFNPPLHEECAMDEINPEKLKNMITDTNAYIRRNQHKFEQAAAMLVRKRTVAQRVFDFVEHRAQLMGISQAN
;
A
#
# COMPACT_ATOMS: atom_id res chain seq x y z
N MET A 1 60.72 4.70 0.84
CA MET A 1 59.74 5.71 1.27
C MET A 1 58.66 5.85 0.19
N SER A 2 57.61 5.02 0.06
CA SER A 2 56.91 4.10 0.98
C SER A 2 56.14 4.76 2.13
N SER A 3 54.98 5.36 1.82
CA SER A 3 53.90 5.61 2.82
C SER A 3 52.49 5.55 2.21
N LEU A 4 52.28 6.04 0.98
CA LEU A 4 50.95 6.14 0.34
C LEU A 4 50.26 4.79 0.00
N GLY A 5 51.02 3.69 -0.11
CA GLY A 5 50.45 2.36 -0.36
C GLY A 5 49.80 1.69 0.86
N GLY A 6 50.17 2.10 2.07
CA GLY A 6 49.67 1.49 3.32
C GLY A 6 48.24 1.89 3.67
N GLN A 7 47.91 3.18 3.49
CA GLN A 7 46.60 3.74 3.87
C GLN A 7 45.46 3.21 2.99
N TRP A 8 45.69 3.01 1.69
CA TRP A 8 44.72 2.35 0.80
C TRP A 8 44.49 0.88 1.14
N ARG A 9 45.52 0.18 1.66
CA ARG A 9 45.38 -1.21 2.12
C ARG A 9 44.61 -1.28 3.44
N ALA A 10 44.82 -0.32 4.35
CA ALA A 10 44.03 -0.17 5.58
C ALA A 10 42.55 0.16 5.29
N ILE A 11 42.26 1.06 4.35
CA ILE A 11 40.88 1.41 3.96
C ILE A 11 40.18 0.21 3.27
N ARG A 12 40.86 -0.55 2.40
CA ARG A 12 40.31 -1.81 1.86
C ARG A 12 40.04 -2.85 2.96
N HIS A 13 40.89 -2.92 3.98
CA HIS A 13 40.69 -3.81 5.12
C HIS A 13 39.48 -3.39 5.97
N TYR A 14 39.26 -2.09 6.17
CA TYR A 14 38.13 -1.53 6.93
C TYR A 14 36.80 -1.58 6.17
N LEU A 15 36.84 -1.50 4.83
CA LEU A 15 35.67 -1.63 3.93
C LEU A 15 35.39 -3.08 3.50
N SER A 16 36.13 -4.06 4.02
CA SER A 16 35.78 -5.46 3.81
C SER A 16 34.47 -5.78 4.55
N ILE A 17 33.57 -6.49 3.88
CA ILE A 17 32.22 -6.82 4.42
C ILE A 17 32.33 -7.67 5.71
N THR A 18 33.48 -8.30 5.96
CA THR A 18 33.76 -9.08 7.17
C THR A 18 34.19 -8.23 8.37
N SER A 19 35.01 -7.19 8.21
CA SER A 19 35.45 -6.36 9.35
C SER A 19 34.33 -5.52 9.94
N LEU A 20 33.46 -4.98 9.08
CA LEU A 20 32.32 -4.13 9.49
C LEU A 20 31.36 -4.87 10.44
N ASN A 21 31.17 -6.18 10.24
CA ASN A 21 30.37 -7.01 11.16
C ASN A 21 30.95 -6.97 12.58
N SER A 22 32.25 -7.23 12.74
CA SER A 22 32.90 -7.32 14.06
C SER A 22 32.99 -5.98 14.80
N GLU A 23 33.19 -4.87 14.08
CA GLU A 23 33.21 -3.52 14.65
C GLU A 23 31.79 -3.10 15.11
N VAL A 24 30.76 -3.39 14.31
CA VAL A 24 29.36 -3.12 14.68
C VAL A 24 28.91 -4.02 15.83
N GLU A 25 29.29 -5.30 15.86
CA GLU A 25 29.02 -6.17 17.01
C GLU A 25 29.67 -5.66 18.29
N LYS A 26 30.95 -5.26 18.25
CA LYS A 26 31.62 -4.62 19.39
C LYS A 26 30.91 -3.33 19.81
N LEU A 27 30.49 -2.50 18.87
CA LEU A 27 29.78 -1.25 19.15
C LEU A 27 28.44 -1.51 19.83
N VAL A 28 27.64 -2.44 19.30
CA VAL A 28 26.33 -2.81 19.84
C VAL A 28 26.44 -3.49 21.21
N GLN A 29 27.44 -4.37 21.41
CA GLN A 29 27.72 -4.98 22.72
C GLN A 29 28.18 -3.97 23.76
N ARG A 30 28.98 -2.97 23.36
CA ARG A 30 29.58 -1.97 24.26
C ARG A 30 28.64 -0.84 24.67
N ILE A 31 27.63 -0.55 23.85
CA ILE A 31 26.75 0.62 24.09
C ILE A 31 25.52 0.27 24.94
N LYS A 32 25.03 -0.99 24.95
CA LYS A 32 23.84 -1.49 25.70
C LYS A 32 22.94 -0.41 26.37
N PRO A 33 22.23 0.42 25.59
CA PRO A 33 21.15 1.28 26.09
C PRO A 33 20.07 0.44 26.75
N ALA A 34 19.52 0.95 27.85
CA ALA A 34 18.55 0.22 28.68
C ALA A 34 17.11 0.26 28.11
N THR A 35 16.82 1.18 27.18
CA THR A 35 15.47 1.36 26.60
C THR A 35 15.49 1.52 25.07
N PRO A 36 14.39 1.18 24.36
CA PRO A 36 14.25 1.42 22.92
C PRO A 36 14.39 2.90 22.53
N GLU A 37 13.87 3.82 23.34
CA GLU A 37 13.97 5.27 23.09
C GLU A 37 15.43 5.78 23.12
N GLN A 38 16.27 5.21 23.98
CA GLN A 38 17.70 5.52 23.99
C GLN A 38 18.38 5.00 22.71
N TRP A 39 17.93 3.86 22.18
CA TRP A 39 18.38 3.34 20.89
C TRP A 39 17.97 4.22 19.72
N GLU A 40 16.71 4.63 19.61
CA GLU A 40 16.26 5.54 18.55
C GLU A 40 17.05 6.86 18.57
N ASN A 41 17.26 7.44 19.75
CA ASN A 41 18.08 8.65 19.90
C ASN A 41 19.54 8.44 19.51
N LEU A 42 20.10 7.25 19.74
CA LEU A 42 21.48 6.93 19.38
C LEU A 42 21.62 6.63 17.87
N ILE A 43 20.63 5.96 17.28
CA ILE A 43 20.46 5.76 15.84
C ILE A 43 20.35 7.12 15.13
N LYS A 44 19.53 8.04 15.63
CA LYS A 44 19.37 9.40 15.09
C LYS A 44 20.63 10.27 15.25
N LYS A 45 21.36 10.14 16.37
CA LYS A 45 22.69 10.77 16.53
C LYS A 45 23.72 10.19 15.56
N PHE A 46 23.68 8.89 15.31
CA PHE A 46 24.55 8.23 14.34
C PHE A 46 24.21 8.62 12.89
N GLU A 47 22.92 8.68 12.53
CA GLU A 47 22.42 9.19 11.25
C GLU A 47 22.96 10.60 10.98
N ASN A 48 22.83 11.52 11.94
CA ASN A 48 23.36 12.88 11.85
C ASN A 48 24.90 12.89 11.69
N ALA A 49 25.63 12.11 12.49
CA ALA A 49 27.10 12.06 12.45
C ALA A 49 27.65 11.45 11.14
N VAL A 50 27.00 10.41 10.62
CA VAL A 50 27.35 9.79 9.33
C VAL A 50 27.03 10.73 8.17
N THR A 51 25.87 11.40 8.21
CA THR A 51 25.47 12.39 7.20
C THR A 51 26.44 13.57 7.17
N GLN A 52 26.83 14.10 8.33
CA GLN A 52 27.84 15.17 8.44
C GLN A 52 29.23 14.73 7.93
N ARG A 53 29.69 13.51 8.24
CA ARG A 53 31.00 13.02 7.76
C ARG A 53 31.02 12.74 6.25
N LEU A 54 29.90 12.32 5.67
CA LEU A 54 29.79 12.09 4.23
C LEU A 54 29.63 13.40 3.45
N SER A 55 28.87 14.37 3.96
CA SER A 55 28.78 15.69 3.33
C SER A 55 30.11 16.47 3.40
N GLN A 56 30.89 16.31 4.47
CA GLN A 56 32.27 16.80 4.55
C GLN A 56 33.24 16.10 3.56
N GLY A 57 32.89 14.91 3.06
CA GLY A 57 33.61 14.22 1.99
C GLY A 57 33.26 14.77 0.60
N GLU A 58 31.98 15.03 0.34
CA GLU A 58 31.51 15.61 -0.93
C GLU A 58 31.93 17.07 -1.10
N SER A 59 31.98 17.87 -0.03
CA SER A 59 32.47 19.25 -0.10
C SER A 59 33.95 19.33 -0.49
N LYS A 60 34.80 18.45 0.05
CA LYS A 60 36.23 18.35 -0.32
C LYS A 60 36.48 17.88 -1.76
N ALA A 61 35.49 17.25 -2.42
CA ALA A 61 35.58 16.91 -3.83
C ALA A 61 35.20 18.08 -4.76
N ASN A 62 34.40 19.04 -4.26
CA ASN A 62 33.98 20.22 -5.00
C ASN A 62 34.89 21.44 -4.78
N GLU A 63 35.58 21.55 -3.65
CA GLU A 63 36.56 22.63 -3.38
C GLU A 63 37.69 22.70 -4.41
N THR A 64 38.13 21.57 -4.96
CA THR A 64 39.20 21.50 -5.98
C THR A 64 38.80 22.10 -7.35
N LYS A 65 37.55 22.55 -7.53
CA LYS A 65 37.05 23.16 -8.77
C LYS A 65 36.66 24.64 -8.65
N PHE A 66 36.72 25.25 -7.46
CA PHE A 66 36.20 26.60 -7.21
C PHE A 66 37.26 27.62 -6.75
N ILE A 67 38.56 27.33 -6.91
CA ILE A 67 39.62 28.33 -6.69
C ILE A 67 39.86 29.12 -7.99
N LYS A 68 38.90 29.99 -8.32
CA LYS A 68 39.12 31.22 -9.09
C LYS A 68 38.07 32.25 -8.66
N ASP A 69 38.51 33.50 -8.64
CA ASP A 69 37.75 34.73 -8.36
C ASP A 69 37.37 34.98 -6.89
N THR A 70 38.30 35.67 -6.22
CA THR A 70 38.15 36.35 -4.93
C THR A 70 37.61 37.77 -5.14
N VAL A 71 36.79 38.32 -4.21
CA VAL A 71 36.94 39.67 -3.62
C VAL A 71 36.18 39.71 -2.27
N LYS A 72 36.68 40.51 -1.31
CA LYS A 72 36.17 40.70 0.06
C LYS A 72 35.51 42.07 0.26
N ALA A 73 34.54 42.17 1.18
CA ALA A 73 34.16 43.36 1.97
C ALA A 73 32.96 43.00 2.89
N THR A 74 32.69 43.58 4.07
CA THR A 74 33.51 43.99 5.25
C THR A 74 32.55 44.16 6.44
N THR A 75 33.04 44.08 7.68
CA THR A 75 32.28 44.17 8.95
C THR A 75 31.85 45.60 9.32
N ILE A 76 30.69 45.77 9.98
CA ILE A 76 30.38 46.86 10.94
C ILE A 76 29.52 46.29 12.10
N GLU A 77 29.74 46.77 13.33
CA GLU A 77 29.03 46.38 14.57
C GLU A 77 27.94 47.41 15.00
N GLU A 78 27.55 47.40 16.29
CA GLU A 78 26.62 48.30 17.02
C GLU A 78 25.11 47.97 16.93
N SER A 79 24.29 48.12 17.99
CA SER A 79 24.54 48.39 19.42
C SER A 79 23.35 47.93 20.32
N LYS A 80 23.50 47.98 21.66
CA LYS A 80 22.47 47.64 22.67
C LYS A 80 21.89 48.87 23.37
N ILE A 81 20.55 49.00 23.44
CA ILE A 81 19.76 49.70 24.50
C ILE A 81 18.35 49.03 24.50
N GLY A 82 17.60 48.79 25.58
CA GLY A 82 17.84 48.92 27.03
C GLY A 82 16.54 49.15 27.83
N THR A 83 16.20 48.26 28.79
CA THR A 83 15.11 48.37 29.80
C THR A 83 13.64 48.44 29.29
N LYS A 84 12.57 48.12 30.05
CA LYS A 84 12.37 48.10 31.52
C LYS A 84 11.26 47.10 31.92
N ALA A 85 11.29 46.61 33.17
CA ALA A 85 10.24 45.73 33.73
C ALA A 85 9.23 46.52 34.59
N LYS A 86 8.03 45.97 34.78
CA LYS A 86 7.26 46.07 36.03
C LYS A 86 6.22 44.96 36.17
N SER A 87 6.04 44.51 37.41
CA SER A 87 5.08 43.51 37.90
C SER A 87 3.96 44.18 38.69
N GLU A 88 2.82 43.51 38.88
CA GLU A 88 2.11 43.41 40.18
C GLU A 88 1.03 42.29 40.16
N ASN A 89 0.64 41.81 41.35
CA ASN A 89 -0.11 40.57 41.63
C ASN A 89 -1.52 40.80 42.23
N LEU A 90 -2.17 39.67 42.62
CA LEU A 90 -3.32 39.44 43.54
C LEU A 90 -4.70 39.37 42.85
N GLU A 91 -5.67 38.52 43.25
CA GLU A 91 -5.81 37.48 44.31
C GLU A 91 -6.55 36.24 43.69
N GLU A 92 -6.37 34.97 44.08
CA GLU A 92 -6.84 34.24 45.29
C GLU A 92 -8.37 34.36 45.52
N LYS A 93 -9.22 33.32 45.37
CA LYS A 93 -9.39 32.07 46.15
C LYS A 93 -10.44 31.16 45.41
N ASP A 94 -10.75 29.89 45.73
CA ASP A 94 -10.59 29.06 46.94
C ASP A 94 -10.36 27.56 46.57
N ALA A 95 -9.79 26.80 47.50
CA ALA A 95 -9.94 25.33 47.57
C ALA A 95 -11.02 25.00 48.64
N LEU A 96 -11.43 23.79 49.01
CA LEU A 96 -10.96 22.41 48.90
C LEU A 96 -12.16 21.53 49.37
N THR A 97 -12.27 20.24 49.02
CA THR A 97 -12.59 19.15 49.97
C THR A 97 -12.67 17.76 49.33
N VAL A 98 -12.15 16.78 50.07
CA VAL A 98 -12.37 15.34 49.88
C VAL A 98 -13.34 14.88 50.96
N GLY A 99 -14.30 14.03 50.61
CA GLY A 99 -15.26 13.46 51.55
C GLY A 99 -15.63 12.02 51.15
N SER A 100 -15.39 11.08 52.04
CA SER A 100 -15.77 9.67 51.92
C SER A 100 -17.12 9.42 52.59
N GLU A 101 -17.99 8.61 52.00
CA GLU A 101 -18.85 7.68 52.76
C GLU A 101 -19.51 6.63 51.86
N ALA A 102 -19.77 5.45 52.42
CA ALA A 102 -20.44 4.34 51.74
C ALA A 102 -21.97 4.43 51.91
N LYS A 103 -22.74 3.89 50.95
CA LYS A 103 -24.17 3.58 51.14
C LYS A 103 -24.58 2.30 50.42
N GLU A 104 -25.49 1.59 51.04
CA GLU A 104 -25.91 0.22 50.72
C GLU A 104 -26.88 0.16 49.53
N ILE A 105 -26.91 -0.99 48.86
CA ILE A 105 -27.86 -1.28 47.78
C ILE A 105 -29.08 -1.99 48.38
N THR A 106 -30.23 -1.33 48.38
CA THR A 106 -31.49 -1.87 48.91
C THR A 106 -32.18 -2.81 47.93
N PHE A 107 -32.90 -3.81 48.48
CA PHE A 107 -33.28 -5.04 47.78
C PHE A 107 -34.56 -4.96 46.92
N GLU A 108 -35.16 -3.79 46.77
CA GLU A 108 -36.56 -3.65 46.27
C GLU A 108 -36.67 -3.41 44.76
N GLY A 109 -35.58 -3.11 44.05
CA GLY A 109 -35.59 -2.88 42.59
C GLY A 109 -35.67 -4.14 41.72
N ILE A 110 -35.69 -5.35 42.30
CA ILE A 110 -35.54 -6.62 41.57
C ILE A 110 -36.89 -7.36 41.36
N TRP A 111 -37.98 -6.94 42.03
CA TRP A 111 -39.19 -7.77 42.15
C TRP A 111 -40.39 -7.40 41.27
N GLU A 112 -40.35 -6.30 40.50
CA GLU A 112 -41.47 -5.90 39.63
C GLU A 112 -41.42 -6.48 38.19
N GLY A 113 -40.35 -7.18 37.81
CA GLY A 113 -40.24 -7.79 36.47
C GLY A 113 -40.99 -9.12 36.29
N ILE A 114 -41.40 -9.80 37.38
CA ILE A 114 -41.86 -11.20 37.36
C ILE A 114 -43.39 -11.29 37.44
N LYS A 115 -44.12 -10.65 36.50
CA LYS A 115 -45.58 -10.84 36.42
C LYS A 115 -46.26 -10.52 35.07
N LEU A 116 -45.76 -11.07 33.96
CA LEU A 116 -46.60 -11.27 32.76
C LEU A 116 -46.22 -12.56 32.03
N LYS A 117 -47.16 -13.51 32.01
CA LYS A 117 -47.08 -14.78 31.26
C LYS A 117 -48.51 -15.17 30.84
N LYS A 118 -48.63 -15.77 29.64
CA LYS A 118 -49.80 -15.81 28.75
C LYS A 118 -49.83 -14.56 27.84
N ASP A 119 -49.88 -14.69 26.53
CA ASP A 119 -50.45 -15.82 25.76
C ASP A 119 -49.46 -16.70 24.98
N LEU A 120 -49.91 -17.92 24.67
CA LEU A 120 -49.23 -18.86 23.78
C LEU A 120 -49.68 -18.64 22.33
N GLN A 121 -48.74 -18.65 21.38
CA GLN A 121 -48.96 -19.31 20.10
C GLN A 121 -47.79 -20.26 19.81
N LEU A 122 -48.10 -21.52 19.51
CA LEU A 122 -47.11 -22.54 19.15
C LEU A 122 -46.56 -22.28 17.73
N GLY A 123 -45.24 -22.30 17.57
CA GLY A 123 -44.60 -22.16 16.28
C GLY A 123 -43.20 -22.79 16.24
N LYS A 124 -43.14 -24.11 15.99
CA LYS A 124 -41.95 -24.96 15.82
C LYS A 124 -40.98 -25.01 17.02
N MET A 125 -40.77 -26.23 17.53
CA MET A 125 -39.70 -26.51 18.49
C MET A 125 -38.36 -26.25 17.82
N SER A 126 -37.57 -25.31 18.35
CA SER A 126 -36.16 -25.17 17.98
C SER A 126 -35.37 -26.32 18.60
N ASP A 127 -34.50 -26.94 17.81
CA ASP A 127 -33.60 -27.98 18.32
C ASP A 127 -32.74 -27.42 19.48
N PRO A 128 -32.57 -28.18 20.57
CA PRO A 128 -31.90 -27.68 21.76
C PRO A 128 -30.39 -27.48 21.51
N SER A 129 -29.91 -26.27 21.82
CA SER A 129 -28.61 -25.72 21.38
C SER A 129 -27.35 -26.40 21.93
N TRP A 130 -27.47 -27.47 22.73
CA TRP A 130 -26.34 -28.16 23.37
C TRP A 130 -25.50 -29.04 22.42
N LYS A 131 -25.88 -29.17 21.14
CA LYS A 131 -25.10 -29.87 20.11
C LYS A 131 -24.28 -28.95 19.19
N SER A 132 -23.95 -27.73 19.65
CA SER A 132 -22.97 -26.83 19.01
C SER A 132 -21.78 -26.54 19.93
N ASN A 133 -21.07 -27.60 20.37
CA ASN A 133 -19.81 -27.46 21.08
C ASN A 133 -18.67 -27.05 20.13
N LYS A 134 -18.70 -25.79 19.65
CA LYS A 134 -17.47 -25.11 19.28
C LYS A 134 -16.77 -24.72 20.60
N PRO A 135 -15.56 -25.23 20.90
CA PRO A 135 -14.90 -24.92 22.15
C PRO A 135 -14.64 -23.40 22.25
N ILE A 136 -15.03 -22.79 23.36
CA ILE A 136 -14.78 -21.37 23.62
C ILE A 136 -13.29 -21.21 23.92
N VAL A 137 -12.50 -20.87 22.90
CA VAL A 137 -11.06 -20.66 23.03
C VAL A 137 -10.83 -19.35 23.79
N THR A 138 -10.16 -19.43 24.94
CA THR A 138 -9.86 -18.25 25.77
C THR A 138 -8.68 -17.46 25.20
N LYS A 139 -8.66 -16.13 25.41
CA LYS A 139 -7.52 -15.28 25.01
C LYS A 139 -6.17 -15.80 25.55
N THR A 140 -6.16 -16.30 26.79
CA THR A 140 -4.97 -16.92 27.40
C THR A 140 -4.52 -18.16 26.62
N SER A 141 -5.45 -19.01 26.17
CA SER A 141 -5.14 -20.18 25.33
C SER A 141 -4.56 -19.76 23.97
N ILE A 142 -5.13 -18.71 23.34
CA ILE A 142 -4.61 -18.14 22.10
C ILE A 142 -3.18 -17.64 22.31
N HIS A 143 -2.93 -16.83 23.33
CA HIS A 143 -1.59 -16.32 23.65
C HIS A 143 -0.57 -17.45 23.89
N SER A 144 -0.89 -18.43 24.73
CA SER A 144 0.00 -19.59 24.97
C SER A 144 0.30 -20.36 23.69
N ARG A 145 -0.70 -20.55 22.81
CA ARG A 145 -0.51 -21.16 21.49
C ARG A 145 0.36 -20.30 20.58
N THR A 146 0.20 -18.98 20.58
CA THR A 146 1.02 -18.04 19.81
C THR A 146 2.50 -18.14 20.21
N SER A 147 2.82 -18.06 21.51
CA SER A 147 4.20 -18.18 21.99
C SER A 147 4.79 -19.57 21.72
N TYR A 148 3.98 -20.63 21.78
CA TYR A 148 4.40 -21.98 21.37
C TYR A 148 4.78 -22.04 19.88
N VAL A 149 3.96 -21.51 18.97
CA VAL A 149 4.26 -21.55 17.53
C VAL A 149 5.48 -20.68 17.19
N ILE A 150 5.65 -19.53 17.84
CA ILE A 150 6.86 -18.70 17.70
C ILE A 150 8.11 -19.45 18.20
N SER A 151 8.02 -20.15 19.33
CA SER A 151 9.12 -20.99 19.84
C SER A 151 9.44 -22.15 18.88
N ALA A 152 8.41 -22.75 18.28
CA ALA A 152 8.58 -23.77 17.25
C ALA A 152 9.34 -23.21 16.03
N LEU A 153 9.03 -22.00 15.54
CA LEU A 153 9.79 -21.38 14.44
C LEU A 153 11.28 -21.23 14.76
N VAL A 154 11.63 -20.79 15.98
CA VAL A 154 13.03 -20.56 16.38
C VAL A 154 13.82 -21.86 16.55
N THR A 155 13.16 -22.93 17.00
CA THR A 155 13.75 -24.25 17.28
C THR A 155 13.78 -25.20 16.07
N ALA A 156 13.38 -24.74 14.89
CA ALA A 156 13.42 -25.57 13.68
C ALA A 156 14.82 -25.53 13.05
N GLU A 157 15.36 -26.72 12.77
CA GLU A 157 16.71 -26.89 12.22
C GLU A 157 16.70 -27.27 10.74
N THR A 158 15.68 -28.02 10.27
CA THR A 158 15.57 -28.46 8.87
C THR A 158 14.64 -27.57 8.04
N SER A 159 14.92 -27.47 6.74
CA SER A 159 14.14 -26.67 5.77
C SER A 159 12.66 -27.06 5.74
N GLU A 160 12.34 -28.36 5.74
CA GLU A 160 10.96 -28.86 5.75
C GLU A 160 10.22 -28.54 7.07
N CYS A 161 10.94 -28.58 8.19
CA CYS A 161 10.37 -28.24 9.50
C CYS A 161 10.11 -26.73 9.61
N LEU A 162 10.98 -25.89 9.05
CA LEU A 162 10.79 -24.45 8.94
C LEU A 162 9.58 -24.11 8.06
N LEU A 163 9.41 -24.79 6.91
CA LEU A 163 8.25 -24.63 6.02
C LEU A 163 6.95 -24.89 6.80
N LYS A 164 6.77 -26.13 7.30
CA LYS A 164 5.55 -26.57 8.02
C LYS A 164 5.24 -25.73 9.25
N ARG A 165 6.25 -25.30 10.01
CA ARG A 165 6.05 -24.44 11.18
C ARG A 165 5.69 -23.00 10.81
N THR A 166 6.12 -22.51 9.65
CA THR A 166 5.72 -21.17 9.16
C THR A 166 4.32 -21.20 8.55
N GLU A 167 3.95 -22.28 7.86
CA GLU A 167 2.56 -22.54 7.42
C GLU A 167 1.61 -22.57 8.63
N HIS A 168 1.89 -23.40 9.65
CA HIS A 168 1.12 -23.42 10.91
C HIS A 168 1.06 -22.05 11.64
N PHE A 169 2.07 -21.20 11.49
CA PHE A 169 2.05 -19.84 12.05
C PHE A 169 1.09 -18.92 11.29
N ILE A 170 1.10 -18.99 9.96
CA ILE A 170 0.17 -18.25 9.09
C ILE A 170 -1.27 -18.71 9.35
N GLU A 171 -1.53 -20.03 9.36
CA GLU A 171 -2.83 -20.61 9.68
C GLU A 171 -3.34 -20.16 11.06
N HIS A 172 -2.47 -20.14 12.07
CA HIS A 172 -2.82 -19.67 13.42
C HIS A 172 -3.22 -18.18 13.44
N LEU A 173 -2.53 -17.33 12.67
CA LEU A 173 -2.90 -15.91 12.54
C LEU A 173 -4.18 -15.70 11.73
N GLN A 174 -4.42 -16.51 10.70
CA GLN A 174 -5.68 -16.49 9.93
C GLN A 174 -6.87 -16.94 10.79
N GLN A 175 -6.67 -17.92 11.67
CA GLN A 175 -7.68 -18.42 12.61
C GLN A 175 -7.94 -17.43 13.76
N TYR A 176 -6.91 -16.75 14.28
CA TYR A 176 -7.00 -15.79 15.39
C TYR A 176 -6.32 -14.45 15.03
N PRO A 177 -6.96 -13.58 14.23
CA PRO A 177 -6.36 -12.29 13.83
C PRO A 177 -5.97 -11.40 15.02
N GLU A 178 -6.68 -11.50 16.15
CA GLU A 178 -6.38 -10.81 17.41
C GLU A 178 -5.04 -11.23 18.04
N ALA A 179 -4.50 -12.40 17.68
CA ALA A 179 -3.21 -12.88 18.15
C ALA A 179 -2.03 -12.11 17.53
N ARG A 180 -2.23 -11.40 16.41
CA ARG A 180 -1.14 -10.73 15.67
C ARG A 180 -0.38 -9.72 16.53
N ASP A 181 -1.07 -8.80 17.19
CA ASP A 181 -0.41 -7.76 18.01
C ASP A 181 0.37 -8.39 19.19
N TYR A 182 -0.13 -9.51 19.73
CA TYR A 182 0.60 -10.30 20.72
C TYR A 182 1.84 -10.98 20.11
N ALA A 183 1.72 -11.59 18.93
CA ALA A 183 2.83 -12.22 18.22
C ALA A 183 3.96 -11.23 17.88
N ILE A 184 3.66 -9.99 17.47
CA ILE A 184 4.70 -8.96 17.27
C ILE A 184 5.43 -8.68 18.59
N LYS A 185 4.67 -8.49 19.69
CA LYS A 185 5.21 -8.19 21.02
C LYS A 185 6.11 -9.32 21.57
N GLU A 186 5.73 -10.59 21.36
CA GLU A 186 6.54 -11.77 21.72
C GLU A 186 7.79 -11.92 20.82
N GLY A 187 7.88 -11.15 19.73
CA GLY A 187 9.03 -11.09 18.85
C GLY A 187 8.97 -12.05 17.65
N ALA A 188 7.78 -12.36 17.14
CA ALA A 188 7.60 -13.15 15.91
C ALA A 188 8.38 -12.58 14.73
N VAL A 189 8.37 -11.25 14.53
CA VAL A 189 9.15 -10.60 13.46
C VAL A 189 10.65 -10.88 13.62
N ARG A 190 11.19 -10.78 14.83
CA ARG A 190 12.59 -11.14 15.13
C ARG A 190 12.88 -12.62 14.86
N ALA A 191 11.95 -13.52 15.18
CA ALA A 191 12.10 -14.95 14.88
C ALA A 191 12.18 -15.20 13.35
N LEU A 192 11.25 -14.63 12.59
CA LEU A 192 11.21 -14.72 11.12
C LEU A 192 12.45 -14.10 10.47
N LEU A 193 12.90 -12.94 10.94
CA LEU A 193 14.14 -12.30 10.46
C LEU A 193 15.39 -13.15 10.75
N ARG A 194 15.44 -13.86 11.89
CA ARG A 194 16.53 -14.81 12.17
C ARG A 194 16.53 -15.99 11.21
N VAL A 195 15.35 -16.52 10.85
CA VAL A 195 15.23 -17.55 9.79
C VAL A 195 15.72 -16.98 8.45
N GLN A 196 15.26 -15.80 8.05
CA GLN A 196 15.68 -15.16 6.80
C GLN A 196 17.20 -14.85 6.77
N HIS A 197 17.81 -14.54 7.93
CA HIS A 197 19.25 -14.31 8.03
C HIS A 197 20.05 -15.62 7.91
N LYS A 198 19.60 -16.72 8.55
CA LYS A 198 20.20 -18.06 8.40
C LYS A 198 20.23 -18.48 6.93
N LEU A 199 19.09 -18.37 6.23
CA LEU A 199 18.96 -18.73 4.80
C LEU A 199 19.90 -17.92 3.88
N LYS A 200 20.21 -16.66 4.21
CA LYS A 200 21.18 -15.84 3.45
C LYS A 200 22.64 -16.20 3.71
N SER A 201 22.94 -16.97 4.76
CA SER A 201 24.31 -17.31 5.18
C SER A 201 24.77 -18.71 4.78
N SER A 202 23.85 -19.57 4.34
CA SER A 202 24.14 -20.90 3.81
C SER A 202 24.30 -20.85 2.29
N ASP A 203 25.50 -21.18 1.77
CA ASP A 203 25.81 -21.34 0.33
C ASP A 203 25.11 -22.53 -0.35
N VAL A 204 24.01 -23.02 0.23
CA VAL A 204 23.25 -24.18 -0.24
C VAL A 204 21.88 -23.72 -0.70
N SER A 205 21.39 -24.28 -1.81
CA SER A 205 20.10 -24.00 -2.44
C SER A 205 18.89 -24.51 -1.63
N PHE A 206 18.84 -24.25 -0.32
CA PHE A 206 17.71 -24.59 0.53
C PHE A 206 16.55 -23.60 0.33
N GLY A 207 15.62 -23.99 -0.53
CA GLY A 207 14.20 -23.65 -0.44
C GLY A 207 13.84 -22.18 -0.66
N ASP A 208 13.70 -21.78 -1.92
CA ASP A 208 12.95 -20.56 -2.28
C ASP A 208 11.52 -20.59 -1.68
N ASP A 209 10.93 -21.78 -1.50
CA ASP A 209 9.65 -21.98 -0.79
C ASP A 209 9.70 -21.51 0.68
N VAL A 210 10.78 -21.82 1.42
CA VAL A 210 10.94 -21.40 2.82
C VAL A 210 11.14 -19.89 2.91
N LYS A 211 11.94 -19.32 2.00
CA LYS A 211 12.09 -17.88 1.87
C LYS A 211 10.75 -17.22 1.53
N GLY A 212 9.95 -17.85 0.67
CA GLY A 212 8.61 -17.38 0.30
C GLY A 212 7.64 -17.36 1.47
N ILE A 213 7.45 -18.49 2.16
CA ILE A 213 6.52 -18.57 3.30
C ILE A 213 6.93 -17.62 4.44
N VAL A 214 8.24 -17.39 4.65
CA VAL A 214 8.74 -16.41 5.63
C VAL A 214 8.44 -14.98 5.18
N ASN A 215 8.52 -14.66 3.89
CA ASN A 215 8.12 -13.34 3.37
C ASN A 215 6.62 -13.08 3.50
N GLU A 216 5.78 -14.11 3.33
CA GLU A 216 4.34 -14.04 3.61
C GLU A 216 4.07 -13.81 5.10
N ALA A 217 4.68 -14.59 5.99
CA ALA A 217 4.54 -14.42 7.43
C ALA A 217 4.99 -13.01 7.89
N LEU A 218 6.10 -12.49 7.33
CA LEU A 218 6.55 -11.12 7.60
C LEU A 218 5.53 -10.07 7.11
N ALA A 219 4.89 -10.27 5.95
CA ALA A 219 3.85 -9.39 5.44
C ALA A 219 2.59 -9.37 6.34
N LEU A 220 2.22 -10.52 6.89
CA LEU A 220 1.14 -10.68 7.88
C LEU A 220 1.46 -10.06 9.24
N MET A 221 2.74 -9.93 9.59
CA MET A 221 3.17 -9.16 10.78
C MET A 221 3.31 -7.65 10.51
N GLY A 222 3.02 -7.18 9.30
CA GLY A 222 3.20 -5.79 8.88
C GLY A 222 4.65 -5.36 8.64
N TYR A 223 5.61 -6.29 8.66
CA TYR A 223 7.01 -5.98 8.42
C TYR A 223 7.26 -5.61 6.96
N THR A 224 7.85 -4.43 6.74
CA THR A 224 8.47 -4.05 5.48
C THR A 224 9.98 -4.04 5.60
N GLY A 225 10.65 -4.67 4.62
CA GLY A 225 12.10 -4.52 4.48
C GLY A 225 12.50 -3.14 3.95
N PRO A 226 13.81 -2.86 3.88
CA PRO A 226 14.33 -1.62 3.32
C PRO A 226 13.90 -1.42 1.85
N THR A 227 13.49 -0.20 1.48
CA THR A 227 13.03 0.19 0.13
C THR A 227 14.05 -0.09 -0.98
N LYS A 228 13.57 -0.26 -2.22
CA LYS A 228 14.39 -0.47 -3.44
C LYS A 228 15.20 0.77 -3.84
N SER A 229 14.61 1.96 -3.70
CA SER A 229 15.22 3.26 -4.00
C SER A 229 15.55 4.04 -2.71
N ARG A 230 16.00 5.30 -2.86
CA ARG A 230 16.29 6.24 -1.75
C ARG A 230 15.10 6.50 -0.82
N GLY A 231 13.89 6.26 -1.31
CA GLY A 231 12.66 6.13 -0.54
C GLY A 231 11.75 5.13 -1.27
N PRO A 232 10.49 4.97 -0.84
CA PRO A 232 9.57 4.04 -1.46
C PRO A 232 9.13 4.56 -2.83
N ASN A 233 9.20 3.69 -3.83
CA ASN A 233 8.61 3.93 -5.14
C ASN A 233 7.15 3.42 -5.13
N VAL A 234 6.19 4.32 -5.32
CA VAL A 234 4.74 4.09 -5.31
C VAL A 234 4.19 4.18 -6.74
N LEU A 235 3.46 3.16 -7.18
CA LEU A 235 2.64 3.20 -8.40
C LEU A 235 1.16 3.29 -8.02
N SER A 236 0.44 4.20 -8.68
CA SER A 236 -1.03 4.27 -8.68
C SER A 236 -1.53 4.07 -10.09
N ILE A 237 -2.50 3.18 -10.27
CA ILE A 237 -3.15 2.90 -11.56
C ILE A 237 -4.65 3.16 -11.42
N ASP A 238 -5.16 4.07 -12.24
CA ASP A 238 -6.56 4.49 -12.22
C ASP A 238 -7.50 3.45 -12.85
N GLY A 239 -8.81 3.61 -12.60
CA GLY A 239 -9.87 2.86 -13.27
C GLY A 239 -10.23 3.45 -14.63
N GLY A 240 -10.92 2.69 -15.49
CA GLY A 240 -11.34 3.19 -16.81
C GLY A 240 -11.82 2.19 -17.86
N GLY A 241 -12.10 0.93 -17.48
CA GLY A 241 -12.50 -0.14 -18.41
C GLY A 241 -11.38 -0.54 -19.38
N ILE A 242 -11.72 -0.76 -20.65
CA ILE A 242 -10.80 -1.18 -21.72
C ILE A 242 -9.61 -0.21 -21.94
N ARG A 243 -9.75 1.05 -21.50
CA ARG A 243 -8.70 2.07 -21.54
C ARG A 243 -7.46 1.73 -20.69
N GLY A 244 -7.48 0.64 -19.92
CA GLY A 244 -6.29 0.08 -19.26
C GLY A 244 -5.10 -0.20 -20.18
N ILE A 245 -5.35 -0.39 -21.48
CA ILE A 245 -4.30 -0.50 -22.50
C ILE A 245 -3.36 0.72 -22.46
N ILE A 246 -3.88 1.93 -22.20
CA ILE A 246 -3.08 3.15 -22.03
C ILE A 246 -2.08 3.01 -20.90
N ALA A 247 -2.54 2.52 -19.74
CA ALA A 247 -1.69 2.33 -18.58
C ALA A 247 -0.61 1.26 -18.85
N ILE A 248 -0.95 0.22 -19.61
CA ILE A 248 0.00 -0.81 -20.06
C ILE A 248 1.07 -0.21 -20.98
N GLU A 249 0.72 0.63 -21.97
CA GLU A 249 1.71 1.29 -22.84
C GLU A 249 2.65 2.23 -22.05
N ILE A 250 2.10 3.02 -21.12
CA ILE A 250 2.87 3.92 -20.26
C ILE A 250 3.85 3.14 -19.38
N LEU A 251 3.40 2.04 -18.77
CA LEU A 251 4.25 1.17 -17.96
C LEU A 251 5.28 0.42 -18.81
N ARG A 252 4.93 -0.03 -20.02
CA ARG A 252 5.86 -0.66 -20.97
C ARG A 252 6.99 0.29 -21.36
N HIS A 253 6.69 1.57 -21.58
CA HIS A 253 7.72 2.58 -21.86
C HIS A 253 8.66 2.81 -20.65
N LEU A 254 8.13 2.77 -19.42
CA LEU A 254 8.97 2.80 -18.22
C LEU A 254 9.84 1.54 -18.07
N GLU A 255 9.36 0.35 -18.44
CA GLU A 255 10.21 -0.86 -18.49
C GLU A 255 11.36 -0.69 -19.51
N ILE A 256 11.07 -0.14 -20.69
CA ILE A 256 12.06 0.11 -21.75
C ILE A 256 13.13 1.10 -21.29
N LEU A 257 12.74 2.24 -20.70
CA LEU A 257 13.69 3.28 -20.27
C LEU A 257 14.55 2.86 -19.07
N THR A 258 14.04 1.96 -18.22
CA THR A 258 14.76 1.53 -17.00
C THR A 258 15.51 0.22 -17.18
N GLY A 259 15.18 -0.56 -18.20
CA GLY A 259 15.68 -1.93 -18.40
C GLY A 259 15.18 -2.93 -17.35
N LYS A 260 14.08 -2.62 -16.63
CA LYS A 260 13.57 -3.37 -15.48
C LYS A 260 12.08 -3.60 -15.58
N LYS A 261 11.59 -4.67 -14.93
CA LYS A 261 10.16 -4.94 -14.82
C LYS A 261 9.48 -4.03 -13.80
N VAL A 262 8.19 -3.74 -14.00
CA VAL A 262 7.41 -2.86 -13.10
C VAL A 262 7.54 -3.29 -11.63
N HIS A 263 7.46 -4.60 -11.34
CA HIS A 263 7.61 -5.12 -9.98
C HIS A 263 9.02 -4.92 -9.37
N GLU A 264 10.06 -4.70 -10.18
CA GLU A 264 11.41 -4.36 -9.72
C GLU A 264 11.60 -2.86 -9.47
N LEU A 265 10.75 -2.02 -10.07
CA LEU A 265 10.80 -0.56 -9.95
C LEU A 265 10.06 -0.06 -8.72
N PHE A 266 8.92 -0.65 -8.38
CA PHE A 266 8.05 -0.16 -7.30
C PHE A 266 8.19 -0.98 -6.02
N ASP A 267 8.10 -0.31 -4.88
CA ASP A 267 7.96 -0.93 -3.54
C ASP A 267 6.49 -1.19 -3.20
N TYR A 268 5.61 -0.34 -3.73
CA TYR A 268 4.17 -0.36 -3.48
C TYR A 268 3.36 -0.07 -4.75
N ILE A 269 2.27 -0.80 -4.97
CA ILE A 269 1.35 -0.63 -6.11
C ILE A 269 -0.10 -0.55 -5.59
N VAL A 270 -0.86 0.49 -5.98
CA VAL A 270 -2.30 0.54 -5.78
C VAL A 270 -3.04 0.59 -7.11
N GLY A 271 -4.14 -0.15 -7.20
CA GLY A 271 -5.00 -0.18 -8.37
C GLY A 271 -6.49 -0.11 -7.99
N VAL A 272 -7.30 0.43 -8.90
CA VAL A 272 -8.76 0.43 -8.81
C VAL A 272 -9.37 0.01 -10.15
N SER A 273 -10.43 -0.80 -10.14
CA SER A 273 -11.09 -1.29 -11.35
C SER A 273 -10.09 -1.98 -12.30
N THR A 274 -10.01 -1.52 -13.54
CA THR A 274 -8.92 -1.77 -14.49
C THR A 274 -7.52 -1.72 -13.85
N GLY A 275 -7.17 -0.66 -13.13
CA GLY A 275 -5.90 -0.56 -12.44
C GLY A 275 -5.65 -1.69 -11.42
N ALA A 276 -6.71 -2.25 -10.82
CA ALA A 276 -6.60 -3.41 -9.92
C ALA A 276 -6.29 -4.71 -10.66
N ILE A 277 -6.82 -4.93 -11.87
CA ILE A 277 -6.45 -6.08 -12.71
C ILE A 277 -4.96 -5.98 -13.09
N ILE A 278 -4.51 -4.80 -13.56
CA ILE A 278 -3.12 -4.57 -13.94
C ILE A 278 -2.20 -4.79 -12.73
N ALA A 279 -2.53 -4.18 -11.59
CA ALA A 279 -1.78 -4.36 -10.34
C ALA A 279 -1.74 -5.83 -9.92
N ALA A 280 -2.87 -6.54 -9.92
CA ALA A 280 -2.93 -7.95 -9.53
C ALA A 280 -2.04 -8.83 -10.39
N VAL A 281 -2.02 -8.66 -11.72
CA VAL A 281 -1.17 -9.46 -12.61
C VAL A 281 0.32 -9.20 -12.34
N ILE A 282 0.74 -7.94 -12.24
CA ILE A 282 2.16 -7.57 -12.15
C ILE A 282 2.72 -7.62 -10.72
N ALA A 283 1.89 -7.56 -9.69
CA ALA A 283 2.29 -7.51 -8.28
C ALA A 283 2.04 -8.81 -7.49
N SER A 284 1.40 -9.81 -8.08
CA SER A 284 1.28 -11.15 -7.48
C SER A 284 2.32 -12.15 -7.95
N GLY A 285 2.96 -11.88 -9.10
CA GLY A 285 3.78 -12.85 -9.82
C GLY A 285 2.96 -13.77 -10.74
N ALA A 286 1.66 -13.47 -10.96
CA ALA A 286 0.82 -14.19 -11.91
C ALA A 286 1.29 -14.02 -13.37
N GLY A 287 1.79 -12.83 -13.75
CA GLY A 287 2.26 -12.59 -15.12
C GLY A 287 3.01 -11.27 -15.32
N THR A 288 3.03 -10.83 -16.58
CA THR A 288 3.69 -9.59 -17.03
C THR A 288 2.67 -8.56 -17.52
N LEU A 289 3.13 -7.36 -17.91
CA LEU A 289 2.30 -6.39 -18.64
C LEU A 289 1.65 -6.99 -19.90
N GLU A 290 2.30 -7.94 -20.56
CA GLU A 290 1.73 -8.61 -21.73
C GLU A 290 0.63 -9.62 -21.33
N THR A 291 0.78 -10.29 -20.18
CA THR A 291 -0.29 -11.12 -19.62
C THR A 291 -1.52 -10.27 -19.28
N ALA A 292 -1.33 -9.09 -18.67
CA ALA A 292 -2.41 -8.16 -18.40
C ALA A 292 -3.09 -7.68 -19.70
N ASN A 293 -2.30 -7.36 -20.74
CA ASN A 293 -2.80 -6.98 -22.06
C ASN A 293 -3.64 -8.10 -22.70
N GLN A 294 -3.14 -9.33 -22.68
CA GLN A 294 -3.84 -10.51 -23.20
C GLN A 294 -5.13 -10.80 -22.43
N MET A 295 -5.15 -10.60 -21.11
CA MET A 295 -6.39 -10.61 -20.34
C MET A 295 -7.36 -9.57 -20.92
N TYR A 296 -7.00 -8.28 -21.03
CA TYR A 296 -7.92 -7.27 -21.60
C TYR A 296 -8.45 -7.59 -22.99
N VAL A 297 -7.60 -8.10 -23.89
CA VAL A 297 -8.00 -8.44 -25.26
C VAL A 297 -8.90 -9.69 -25.30
N THR A 298 -8.68 -10.65 -24.41
CA THR A 298 -9.53 -11.85 -24.29
C THR A 298 -10.87 -11.50 -23.66
N LEU A 299 -10.81 -10.69 -22.61
CA LEU A 299 -11.97 -10.16 -21.89
C LEU A 299 -12.85 -9.30 -22.76
N SER A 300 -12.28 -8.39 -23.55
CA SER A 300 -13.08 -7.54 -24.42
C SER A 300 -13.84 -8.35 -25.47
N LYS A 301 -13.18 -9.36 -26.06
CA LYS A 301 -13.81 -10.28 -27.01
C LYS A 301 -14.89 -11.16 -26.36
N GLN A 302 -14.66 -11.70 -25.16
CA GLN A 302 -15.59 -12.63 -24.50
C GLN A 302 -16.77 -11.93 -23.81
N MET A 303 -16.53 -10.79 -23.15
CA MET A 303 -17.55 -10.02 -22.43
C MET A 303 -18.39 -9.18 -23.40
N PHE A 304 -17.75 -8.33 -24.19
CA PHE A 304 -18.45 -7.37 -25.05
C PHE A 304 -18.87 -7.93 -26.41
N GLY A 305 -18.24 -9.02 -26.89
CA GLY A 305 -18.59 -9.63 -28.18
C GLY A 305 -19.87 -10.48 -28.18
N ASN A 306 -20.28 -11.02 -27.02
CA ASN A 306 -21.38 -11.99 -26.93
C ASN A 306 -22.78 -11.36 -26.75
N THR A 307 -22.90 -10.05 -26.57
CA THR A 307 -24.21 -9.39 -26.32
C THR A 307 -25.10 -9.25 -27.57
N SER A 308 -24.61 -9.58 -28.77
CA SER A 308 -25.25 -9.14 -30.02
C SER A 308 -26.19 -10.13 -30.73
N LEU A 309 -26.33 -11.40 -30.31
CA LEU A 309 -27.02 -12.41 -31.16
C LEU A 309 -28.08 -13.32 -30.53
N ILE A 310 -28.26 -13.42 -29.21
CA ILE A 310 -29.32 -14.27 -28.62
C ILE A 310 -30.02 -13.56 -27.46
N GLY A 311 -31.30 -13.20 -27.66
CA GLY A 311 -32.20 -12.78 -26.58
C GLY A 311 -32.47 -11.27 -26.47
N GLY A 312 -32.96 -10.65 -27.56
CA GLY A 312 -33.57 -9.33 -27.47
C GLY A 312 -34.72 -9.29 -26.44
N THR A 313 -34.83 -8.16 -25.74
CA THR A 313 -35.88 -7.75 -24.78
C THR A 313 -36.14 -8.60 -23.52
N SER A 314 -35.80 -9.89 -23.46
CA SER A 314 -36.19 -10.75 -22.30
C SER A 314 -35.21 -10.74 -21.11
N ARG A 315 -33.89 -10.59 -21.31
CA ARG A 315 -32.91 -10.55 -20.21
C ARG A 315 -32.88 -9.21 -19.44
N LEU A 316 -33.33 -8.11 -20.04
CA LEU A 316 -33.26 -6.77 -19.41
C LEU A 316 -34.20 -6.57 -18.21
N VAL A 317 -35.19 -7.44 -18.02
CA VAL A 317 -36.27 -7.25 -17.04
C VAL A 317 -35.98 -7.94 -15.70
N TRP A 318 -35.03 -8.90 -15.64
CA TRP A 318 -34.79 -9.74 -14.46
C TRP A 318 -33.33 -9.88 -14.00
N THR A 319 -32.33 -9.40 -14.76
CA THR A 319 -30.93 -9.37 -14.30
C THR A 319 -30.32 -7.97 -14.46
N HIS A 320 -29.83 -7.39 -13.35
CA HIS A 320 -29.35 -6.00 -13.28
C HIS A 320 -27.91 -5.77 -13.81
N SER A 321 -27.34 -6.72 -14.57
CA SER A 321 -26.00 -6.62 -15.16
C SER A 321 -26.02 -6.90 -16.66
N TYR A 322 -25.27 -6.11 -17.42
CA TYR A 322 -25.17 -6.24 -18.88
C TYR A 322 -24.28 -7.42 -19.31
N TYR A 323 -23.33 -7.85 -18.45
CA TYR A 323 -22.36 -8.91 -18.76
C TYR A 323 -22.55 -10.18 -17.94
N ASP A 324 -22.02 -11.28 -18.49
CA ASP A 324 -21.95 -12.58 -17.82
C ASP A 324 -20.87 -12.55 -16.72
N THR A 325 -21.32 -12.67 -15.48
CA THR A 325 -20.46 -12.61 -14.30
C THR A 325 -19.70 -13.91 -14.06
N GLU A 326 -20.27 -15.06 -14.44
CA GLU A 326 -19.65 -16.38 -14.18
C GLU A 326 -18.45 -16.60 -15.10
N ALA A 327 -18.58 -16.23 -16.38
CA ALA A 327 -17.48 -16.26 -17.34
C ALA A 327 -16.32 -15.32 -16.93
N TRP A 328 -16.64 -14.15 -16.35
CA TRP A 328 -15.66 -13.20 -15.83
C TRP A 328 -14.91 -13.76 -14.61
N GLU A 329 -15.63 -14.32 -13.63
CA GLU A 329 -15.04 -14.89 -12.43
C GLU A 329 -14.16 -16.10 -12.75
N LYS A 330 -14.60 -16.98 -13.66
CA LYS A 330 -13.79 -18.10 -14.14
C LYS A 330 -12.49 -17.61 -14.80
N MET A 331 -12.57 -16.62 -15.69
CA MET A 331 -11.37 -16.04 -16.32
C MET A 331 -10.41 -15.46 -15.29
N LEU A 332 -10.91 -14.83 -14.21
CA LEU A 332 -10.06 -14.31 -13.13
C LEU A 332 -9.41 -15.45 -12.33
N GLN A 333 -10.15 -16.52 -12.03
CA GLN A 333 -9.64 -17.70 -11.33
C GLN A 333 -8.54 -18.41 -12.16
N ASP A 334 -8.78 -18.60 -13.46
CA ASP A 334 -7.85 -19.24 -14.39
C ASP A 334 -6.53 -18.44 -14.53
N ASN A 335 -6.60 -17.10 -14.60
CA ASN A 335 -5.42 -16.25 -14.83
C ASN A 335 -4.68 -15.79 -13.57
N LEU A 336 -5.40 -15.48 -12.48
CA LEU A 336 -4.80 -14.94 -11.25
C LEU A 336 -4.43 -16.02 -10.23
N LYS A 337 -4.74 -17.29 -10.54
CA LYS A 337 -4.54 -18.48 -9.68
C LYS A 337 -5.41 -18.43 -8.42
N GLY A 338 -5.62 -19.58 -7.78
CA GLY A 338 -6.39 -19.70 -6.52
C GLY A 338 -5.72 -19.11 -5.27
N ILE A 339 -4.73 -18.23 -5.43
CA ILE A 339 -3.89 -17.70 -4.35
C ILE A 339 -4.60 -16.61 -3.53
N THR A 340 -4.23 -16.54 -2.26
CA THR A 340 -4.60 -15.44 -1.36
C THR A 340 -3.77 -14.18 -1.60
N LEU A 341 -4.25 -13.03 -1.10
CA LEU A 341 -3.50 -11.77 -1.18
C LEU A 341 -2.17 -11.84 -0.41
N THR A 342 -2.09 -12.61 0.69
CA THR A 342 -0.85 -12.74 1.48
C THR A 342 0.20 -13.58 0.76
N GLU A 343 -0.21 -14.63 0.05
CA GLU A 343 0.66 -15.49 -0.75
C GLU A 343 1.41 -14.76 -1.88
N CYS A 344 0.88 -13.63 -2.36
CA CYS A 344 1.55 -12.77 -3.33
C CYS A 344 2.96 -12.33 -2.86
N ASN A 345 3.22 -12.31 -1.55
CA ASN A 345 4.53 -11.94 -0.98
C ASN A 345 5.59 -13.04 -1.09
N ARG A 346 5.20 -14.31 -1.35
CA ARG A 346 6.16 -15.42 -1.43
C ARG A 346 7.23 -15.15 -2.49
N TYR A 347 6.87 -14.49 -3.59
CA TYR A 347 7.76 -14.17 -4.70
C TYR A 347 8.52 -12.83 -4.55
N ASN A 348 8.55 -12.22 -3.36
CA ASN A 348 9.22 -10.93 -3.10
C ASN A 348 8.71 -9.78 -4.01
N MET A 349 7.42 -9.82 -4.34
CA MET A 349 6.73 -8.80 -5.11
C MET A 349 6.55 -7.49 -4.32
N PRO A 350 6.31 -6.33 -4.97
CA PRO A 350 5.86 -5.12 -4.28
C PRO A 350 4.63 -5.38 -3.41
N LYS A 351 4.50 -4.59 -2.34
CA LYS A 351 3.25 -4.54 -1.57
C LYS A 351 2.15 -4.00 -2.48
N MET A 352 0.97 -4.60 -2.43
CA MET A 352 -0.15 -4.18 -3.28
C MET A 352 -1.39 -3.93 -2.45
N SER A 353 -2.15 -2.90 -2.82
CA SER A 353 -3.55 -2.81 -2.46
C SER A 353 -4.46 -2.60 -3.67
N VAL A 354 -5.71 -3.04 -3.52
CA VAL A 354 -6.77 -2.96 -4.53
C VAL A 354 -7.98 -2.30 -3.89
N VAL A 355 -8.52 -1.26 -4.53
CA VAL A 355 -9.62 -0.43 -3.99
C VAL A 355 -10.96 -0.91 -4.52
N SER A 356 -11.93 -1.16 -3.64
CA SER A 356 -13.34 -1.38 -3.97
C SER A 356 -14.23 -0.39 -3.22
N CYS A 357 -15.51 -0.28 -3.58
CA CYS A 357 -16.49 0.52 -2.87
C CYS A 357 -17.50 -0.40 -2.17
N VAL A 358 -17.60 -0.36 -0.85
CA VAL A 358 -18.66 -1.05 -0.11
C VAL A 358 -19.92 -0.18 -0.11
N VAL A 359 -21.05 -0.78 -0.50
CA VAL A 359 -22.32 -0.05 -0.74
C VAL A 359 -23.40 -0.30 0.32
N ASN A 360 -23.27 -1.36 1.12
CA ASN A 360 -24.25 -1.76 2.14
C ASN A 360 -23.84 -1.44 3.59
N SER A 361 -22.73 -0.71 3.80
CA SER A 361 -22.21 -0.42 5.14
C SER A 361 -22.61 0.98 5.61
N GLY A 362 -23.61 1.05 6.50
CA GLY A 362 -24.11 2.32 7.03
C GLY A 362 -24.86 3.15 5.99
N SER A 363 -24.83 4.48 6.13
CA SER A 363 -25.59 5.42 5.29
C SER A 363 -24.77 6.06 4.15
N ARG A 364 -23.53 5.60 3.92
CA ARG A 364 -22.61 6.18 2.94
C ARG A 364 -21.80 5.08 2.25
N LEU A 365 -21.47 5.31 0.99
CA LEU A 365 -20.44 4.56 0.29
C LEU A 365 -19.11 4.68 1.05
N ALA A 366 -18.33 3.59 1.11
CA ALA A 366 -17.03 3.58 1.78
C ALA A 366 -15.98 2.84 0.93
N PRO A 367 -14.78 3.41 0.73
CA PRO A 367 -13.69 2.69 0.06
C PRO A 367 -13.15 1.58 0.96
N PHE A 368 -12.92 0.41 0.39
CA PHE A 368 -12.44 -0.78 1.10
C PHE A 368 -11.23 -1.38 0.38
N LEU A 369 -10.17 -1.67 1.13
CA LEU A 369 -8.87 -2.08 0.60
C LEU A 369 -8.62 -3.58 0.77
N PHE A 370 -8.45 -4.26 -0.35
CA PHE A 370 -7.83 -5.58 -0.40
C PHE A 370 -6.31 -5.40 -0.38
N ARG A 371 -5.61 -5.96 0.61
CA ARG A 371 -4.17 -5.73 0.83
C ARG A 371 -3.38 -7.02 0.79
N THR A 372 -2.18 -6.99 0.22
CA THR A 372 -1.22 -8.09 0.36
C THR A 372 -0.45 -8.05 1.69
N TYR A 373 -0.82 -7.19 2.63
CA TYR A 373 -0.08 -6.93 3.87
C TYR A 373 -1.04 -6.52 4.98
N GLU A 374 -0.57 -6.67 6.22
CA GLU A 374 -1.15 -6.00 7.38
C GLU A 374 -0.35 -4.74 7.75
N CYS A 375 -0.93 -3.87 8.57
CA CYS A 375 -0.18 -2.77 9.18
C CYS A 375 0.66 -3.26 10.37
N GLY A 376 1.74 -2.53 10.66
CA GLY A 376 2.63 -2.78 11.81
C GLY A 376 1.96 -2.66 13.19
N PHE A 377 2.74 -2.81 14.25
CA PHE A 377 2.21 -2.93 15.61
C PHE A 377 1.47 -1.66 16.06
N ARG A 378 0.19 -1.81 16.43
CA ARG A 378 -0.73 -0.70 16.77
C ARG A 378 -0.95 0.33 15.65
N VAL A 379 -0.45 0.09 14.45
CA VAL A 379 -0.72 0.90 13.27
C VAL A 379 -2.01 0.41 12.62
N ARG A 380 -2.89 1.34 12.21
CA ARG A 380 -4.14 1.01 11.51
C ARG A 380 -4.36 1.99 10.36
N SER A 381 -4.81 1.45 9.23
CA SER A 381 -5.35 2.24 8.14
C SER A 381 -6.65 2.92 8.55
N VAL A 382 -6.89 4.13 8.01
CA VAL A 382 -8.21 4.79 8.11
C VAL A 382 -9.24 4.12 7.21
N PHE A 383 -8.79 3.39 6.19
CA PHE A 383 -9.65 2.67 5.26
C PHE A 383 -9.90 1.24 5.78
N PRO A 384 -11.17 0.77 5.84
CA PRO A 384 -11.45 -0.63 6.12
C PRO A 384 -10.84 -1.53 5.03
N GLY A 385 -10.66 -2.81 5.33
CA GLY A 385 -10.11 -3.74 4.35
C GLY A 385 -9.74 -5.10 4.92
N THR A 386 -9.17 -5.96 4.08
CA THR A 386 -8.80 -7.35 4.41
C THR A 386 -7.56 -7.80 3.64
N SER A 387 -6.80 -8.71 4.23
CA SER A 387 -5.71 -9.46 3.59
C SER A 387 -6.06 -10.94 3.32
N ARG A 388 -7.21 -11.42 3.78
CA ARG A 388 -7.59 -12.84 3.77
C ARG A 388 -8.26 -13.32 2.47
N ALA A 389 -8.68 -12.40 1.61
CA ALA A 389 -9.40 -12.74 0.38
C ALA A 389 -8.46 -13.40 -0.66
N GLN A 390 -9.04 -14.15 -1.60
CA GLN A 390 -8.32 -14.58 -2.79
C GLN A 390 -8.08 -13.41 -3.73
N LEU A 391 -6.97 -13.45 -4.48
CA LEU A 391 -6.58 -12.38 -5.39
C LEU A 391 -7.65 -12.09 -6.45
N TRP A 392 -8.27 -13.13 -7.02
CA TRP A 392 -9.35 -13.00 -7.99
C TRP A 392 -10.59 -12.32 -7.38
N GLN A 393 -10.90 -12.57 -6.11
CA GLN A 393 -12.05 -11.94 -5.42
C GLN A 393 -11.82 -10.44 -5.22
N ALA A 394 -10.60 -10.04 -4.85
CA ALA A 394 -10.22 -8.62 -4.71
C ALA A 394 -10.39 -7.86 -6.03
N VAL A 395 -9.96 -8.46 -7.14
CA VAL A 395 -10.12 -7.88 -8.49
C VAL A 395 -11.59 -7.86 -8.91
N ARG A 396 -12.33 -8.95 -8.69
CA ARG A 396 -13.76 -9.05 -8.97
C ARG A 396 -14.60 -8.00 -8.24
N ALA A 397 -14.26 -7.73 -6.97
CA ALA A 397 -14.87 -6.68 -6.16
C ALA A 397 -14.51 -5.27 -6.67
N SER A 398 -13.25 -5.05 -7.04
CA SER A 398 -12.74 -3.74 -7.47
C SER A 398 -13.23 -3.32 -8.86
N ALA A 399 -13.51 -4.26 -9.76
CA ALA A 399 -13.98 -4.02 -11.13
C ALA A 399 -15.50 -4.22 -11.32
N ALA A 400 -16.27 -4.29 -10.22
CA ALA A 400 -17.72 -4.49 -10.24
C ALA A 400 -18.49 -3.22 -10.65
N ALA A 401 -18.26 -2.74 -11.88
CA ALA A 401 -18.78 -1.45 -12.35
C ALA A 401 -20.33 -1.44 -12.41
N PRO A 402 -21.01 -0.43 -11.83
CA PRO A 402 -22.47 -0.38 -11.80
C PRO A 402 -23.09 -0.43 -13.19
N THR A 403 -24.18 -1.17 -13.36
CA THR A 403 -24.85 -1.49 -14.64
C THR A 403 -24.07 -2.42 -15.59
N TYR A 404 -22.75 -2.51 -15.46
CA TYR A 404 -21.92 -3.48 -16.20
C TYR A 404 -21.99 -4.85 -15.51
N PHE A 405 -21.54 -4.93 -14.25
CA PHE A 405 -21.42 -6.17 -13.49
C PHE A 405 -22.34 -6.17 -12.26
N THR A 406 -22.63 -7.36 -11.74
CA THR A 406 -23.30 -7.50 -10.44
C THR A 406 -22.36 -7.14 -9.28
N GLU A 407 -22.95 -6.71 -8.18
CA GLU A 407 -22.27 -6.51 -6.90
C GLU A 407 -21.63 -7.81 -6.42
N PHE A 408 -20.44 -7.73 -5.82
CA PHE A 408 -19.72 -8.88 -5.30
C PHE A 408 -19.88 -8.95 -3.78
N ASN A 409 -20.43 -10.05 -3.26
CA ASN A 409 -20.60 -10.25 -1.83
C ASN A 409 -19.39 -10.98 -1.23
N LEU A 410 -18.74 -10.38 -0.22
CA LEU A 410 -17.67 -11.00 0.54
C LEU A 410 -17.85 -10.73 2.03
N ASP A 411 -17.86 -11.78 2.85
CA ASP A 411 -18.06 -11.70 4.31
C ASP A 411 -19.32 -10.87 4.73
N GLY A 412 -20.34 -10.78 3.87
CA GLY A 412 -21.56 -9.98 4.08
C GLY A 412 -21.47 -8.51 3.63
N LEU A 413 -20.33 -8.06 3.13
CA LEU A 413 -20.15 -6.76 2.51
C LEU A 413 -20.46 -6.85 1.01
N LEU A 414 -21.27 -5.92 0.50
CA LEU A 414 -21.55 -5.79 -0.93
C LEU A 414 -20.56 -4.79 -1.53
N HIS A 415 -19.71 -5.27 -2.43
CA HIS A 415 -18.71 -4.51 -3.14
C HIS A 415 -19.17 -4.14 -4.55
N GLN A 416 -18.99 -2.88 -4.90
CA GLN A 416 -19.01 -2.35 -6.26
C GLN A 416 -17.62 -1.77 -6.61
N ASP A 417 -17.46 -1.34 -7.87
CA ASP A 417 -16.22 -0.76 -8.37
C ASP A 417 -15.71 0.41 -7.51
N GLY A 418 -14.42 0.37 -7.16
CA GLY A 418 -13.81 1.40 -6.32
C GLY A 418 -13.78 2.79 -6.98
N GLY A 419 -13.87 2.85 -8.31
CA GLY A 419 -13.88 4.06 -9.11
C GLY A 419 -15.02 5.00 -8.77
N ILE A 420 -16.16 4.47 -8.30
CA ILE A 420 -17.34 5.24 -7.85
C ILE A 420 -16.96 6.31 -6.80
N MET A 421 -15.92 6.04 -5.98
CA MET A 421 -15.42 6.97 -4.97
C MET A 421 -13.97 7.40 -5.18
N VAL A 422 -13.13 6.51 -5.72
CA VAL A 422 -11.66 6.67 -5.74
C VAL A 422 -11.11 6.16 -7.07
N ASN A 423 -11.47 6.81 -8.17
CA ASN A 423 -10.97 6.44 -9.51
C ASN A 423 -9.47 6.74 -9.70
N ASN A 424 -8.93 7.74 -8.97
CA ASN A 424 -7.49 7.98 -8.85
C ASN A 424 -7.04 7.59 -7.42
N PRO A 425 -6.48 6.38 -7.22
CA PRO A 425 -6.15 5.89 -5.89
C PRO A 425 -4.82 6.41 -5.34
N THR A 426 -4.19 7.43 -5.96
CA THR A 426 -2.86 7.92 -5.55
C THR A 426 -2.84 8.40 -4.09
N ALA A 427 -3.88 9.11 -3.64
CA ALA A 427 -3.99 9.58 -2.26
C ALA A 427 -4.12 8.43 -1.25
N VAL A 428 -4.85 7.37 -1.62
CA VAL A 428 -4.99 6.14 -0.83
C VAL A 428 -3.65 5.39 -0.76
N GLY A 429 -2.97 5.21 -1.90
CA GLY A 429 -1.66 4.58 -1.96
C GLY A 429 -0.59 5.32 -1.18
N LEU A 430 -0.62 6.65 -1.17
CA LEU A 430 0.25 7.49 -0.34
C LEU A 430 -0.01 7.33 1.16
N HIS A 431 -1.27 7.24 1.56
CA HIS A 431 -1.64 6.97 2.95
C HIS A 431 -1.09 5.61 3.39
N GLU A 432 -1.36 4.55 2.63
CA GLU A 432 -0.90 3.19 2.94
C GLU A 432 0.63 3.06 2.91
N ALA A 433 1.31 3.65 1.91
CA ALA A 433 2.77 3.67 1.83
C ALA A 433 3.40 4.42 3.03
N LYS A 434 2.76 5.48 3.53
CA LYS A 434 3.20 6.18 4.75
C LYS A 434 3.06 5.31 6.00
N LEU A 435 2.05 4.45 6.09
CA LEU A 435 1.91 3.48 7.19
C LEU A 435 2.95 2.35 7.11
N LEU A 436 3.27 1.90 5.89
CA LEU A 436 4.22 0.83 5.63
C LEU A 436 5.69 1.23 5.80
N PHE A 437 6.11 2.33 5.17
CA PHE A 437 7.53 2.74 5.12
C PHE A 437 7.87 3.91 6.07
N GLY A 438 6.86 4.49 6.72
CA GLY A 438 7.01 5.63 7.62
C GLY A 438 7.16 6.99 6.91
N ALA A 439 6.73 8.05 7.60
CA ALA A 439 6.67 9.40 7.05
C ALA A 439 8.03 9.99 6.64
N ASN A 440 9.14 9.52 7.22
CA ASN A 440 10.48 9.98 6.85
C ASN A 440 10.99 9.37 5.53
N ALA A 441 10.70 8.09 5.27
CA ALA A 441 11.08 7.44 4.01
C ALA A 441 10.34 8.08 2.82
N MET A 442 9.05 8.39 2.99
CA MET A 442 8.21 9.04 1.97
C MET A 442 8.79 10.36 1.45
N LYS A 443 9.56 11.12 2.24
CA LYS A 443 10.21 12.38 1.80
C LYS A 443 11.16 12.21 0.62
N ASN A 444 11.73 11.00 0.47
CA ASN A 444 12.66 10.64 -0.61
C ASN A 444 12.03 9.65 -1.60
N GLY A 445 10.72 9.41 -1.51
CA GLY A 445 10.00 8.49 -2.39
C GLY A 445 9.71 9.06 -3.78
N THR A 446 9.30 8.18 -4.68
CA THR A 446 8.80 8.53 -6.02
C THR A 446 7.36 8.04 -6.15
N VAL A 447 6.47 8.86 -6.69
CA VAL A 447 5.06 8.51 -6.91
C VAL A 447 4.76 8.64 -8.39
N ILE A 448 4.42 7.53 -9.03
CA ILE A 448 3.96 7.48 -10.43
C ILE A 448 2.45 7.22 -10.40
N SER A 449 1.68 8.10 -11.03
CA SER A 449 0.22 7.98 -11.14
C SER A 449 -0.15 7.88 -12.61
N VAL A 450 -0.78 6.77 -12.99
CA VAL A 450 -1.08 6.43 -14.39
C VAL A 450 -2.59 6.46 -14.60
N GLY A 451 -3.04 7.43 -15.38
CA GLY A 451 -4.44 7.59 -15.78
C GLY A 451 -4.77 6.77 -17.03
N THR A 452 -6.06 6.51 -17.23
CA THR A 452 -6.59 5.77 -18.39
C THR A 452 -7.06 6.70 -19.53
N GLY A 453 -6.37 7.83 -19.71
CA GLY A 453 -6.66 8.83 -20.74
C GLY A 453 -7.90 9.67 -20.48
N GLN A 454 -7.83 10.95 -20.87
CA GLN A 454 -8.94 11.89 -20.81
C GLN A 454 -9.23 12.39 -22.23
N ALA A 455 -10.48 12.28 -22.68
CA ALA A 455 -10.89 12.89 -23.94
C ALA A 455 -10.68 14.41 -23.87
N LEU A 456 -10.23 15.05 -24.95
CA LEU A 456 -10.32 16.50 -25.05
C LEU A 456 -11.80 16.89 -25.07
N ASN A 457 -12.32 17.29 -23.92
CA ASN A 457 -13.56 18.03 -23.86
C ASN A 457 -13.41 19.24 -24.79
N LYS A 458 -14.26 19.31 -25.82
CA LYS A 458 -14.46 20.56 -26.56
C LYS A 458 -14.73 21.63 -25.52
N HIS A 459 -13.88 22.66 -25.48
CA HIS A 459 -13.98 23.72 -24.48
C HIS A 459 -15.44 24.17 -24.38
N LEU A 460 -16.01 24.06 -23.18
CA LEU A 460 -17.35 24.59 -22.88
C LEU A 460 -17.25 26.12 -22.94
N ASP A 461 -17.30 26.64 -24.16
CA ASP A 461 -17.21 28.06 -24.43
C ASP A 461 -18.41 28.74 -23.76
N TYR A 462 -18.11 29.56 -22.76
CA TYR A 462 -19.09 30.31 -22.01
C TYR A 462 -19.96 31.18 -22.95
N GLN A 463 -19.41 31.63 -24.09
CA GLN A 463 -20.16 32.38 -25.09
C GLN A 463 -21.15 31.52 -25.91
N LEU A 464 -20.92 30.21 -26.04
CA LEU A 464 -21.85 29.29 -26.71
C LEU A 464 -22.97 28.83 -25.75
N LEU A 465 -22.62 28.62 -24.47
CA LEU A 465 -23.57 28.35 -23.40
C LEU A 465 -24.51 29.54 -23.16
N SER A 466 -23.97 30.76 -23.00
CA SER A 466 -24.75 31.96 -22.71
C SER A 466 -25.70 32.38 -23.84
N LYS A 467 -25.43 31.92 -25.08
CA LYS A 467 -26.29 32.15 -26.25
C LYS A 467 -27.35 31.06 -26.46
N GLY A 468 -27.44 30.05 -25.57
CA GLY A 468 -28.37 28.93 -25.72
C GLY A 468 -28.08 28.02 -26.93
N LEU A 469 -26.89 28.15 -27.53
CA LEU A 469 -26.50 27.42 -28.75
C LEU A 469 -25.81 26.08 -28.45
N ALA A 470 -25.54 25.78 -27.18
CA ALA A 470 -25.15 24.45 -26.70
C ALA A 470 -26.34 23.47 -26.79
N LYS A 471 -26.73 23.11 -28.01
CA LYS A 471 -27.90 22.27 -28.31
C LYS A 471 -27.61 20.77 -28.14
N ASP A 472 -27.17 20.39 -26.94
CA ASP A 472 -27.17 18.99 -26.51
C ASP A 472 -28.59 18.57 -26.10
N THR A 473 -29.48 18.48 -27.10
CA THR A 473 -30.80 17.83 -26.97
C THR A 473 -30.66 16.31 -26.96
N SER A 474 -29.83 15.81 -26.04
CA SER A 474 -29.62 14.39 -25.77
C SER A 474 -30.38 14.04 -24.49
N GLY A 475 -31.45 13.26 -24.62
CA GLY A 475 -32.51 13.14 -23.60
C GLY A 475 -32.02 12.87 -22.17
N THR A 476 -32.71 13.47 -21.19
CA THR A 476 -32.43 13.36 -19.75
C THR A 476 -32.85 12.00 -19.16
N SER A 477 -32.37 10.90 -19.77
CA SER A 477 -32.48 9.57 -19.19
C SER A 477 -31.82 9.54 -17.81
N TRP A 478 -32.40 8.78 -16.87
CA TRP A 478 -31.79 8.50 -15.58
C TRP A 478 -30.36 7.95 -15.73
N LYS A 479 -30.12 7.09 -16.75
CA LYS A 479 -28.78 6.58 -17.08
C LYS A 479 -27.79 7.69 -17.44
N ASN A 480 -28.23 8.71 -18.19
CA ASN A 480 -27.36 9.83 -18.57
C ASN A 480 -27.05 10.75 -17.39
N LYS A 481 -28.00 10.93 -16.46
CA LYS A 481 -27.77 11.65 -15.19
C LYS A 481 -26.83 10.87 -14.27
N PHE A 482 -27.04 9.56 -14.14
CA PHE A 482 -26.20 8.66 -13.35
C PHE A 482 -24.77 8.62 -13.88
N ASN A 483 -24.59 8.45 -15.20
CA ASN A 483 -23.27 8.50 -15.83
C ASN A 483 -22.59 9.84 -15.56
N LYS A 484 -23.26 10.99 -15.78
CA LYS A 484 -22.65 12.31 -15.46
C LYS A 484 -22.26 12.48 -13.98
N ILE A 485 -23.02 11.89 -13.05
CA ILE A 485 -22.68 11.89 -11.62
C ILE A 485 -21.46 10.98 -11.37
N LEU A 486 -21.42 9.80 -11.99
CA LEU A 486 -20.30 8.86 -11.92
C LEU A 486 -19.03 9.47 -12.54
N ASP A 487 -19.12 10.11 -13.69
CA ASP A 487 -18.03 10.84 -14.35
C ASP A 487 -17.50 11.99 -13.48
N SER A 488 -18.39 12.68 -12.76
CA SER A 488 -18.00 13.73 -11.80
C SER A 488 -17.35 13.16 -10.53
N ALA A 489 -17.83 12.02 -10.04
CA ALA A 489 -17.28 11.35 -8.86
C ALA A 489 -15.98 10.58 -9.15
N THR A 490 -15.77 10.21 -10.41
CA THR A 490 -14.56 9.54 -10.93
C THR A 490 -13.50 10.55 -11.44
N ASP A 491 -13.68 11.86 -11.22
CA ASP A 491 -12.68 12.85 -11.65
C ASP A 491 -11.32 12.59 -11.01
N THR A 492 -10.38 12.24 -11.88
CA THR A 492 -9.01 11.91 -11.48
C THR A 492 -8.13 13.15 -11.29
N GLU A 493 -8.54 14.30 -11.85
CA GLU A 493 -7.69 15.49 -11.94
C GLU A 493 -7.75 16.35 -10.67
N GLY A 494 -8.86 16.40 -9.94
CA GLY A 494 -8.91 17.00 -8.59
C GLY A 494 -7.87 16.41 -7.62
N VAL A 495 -7.71 15.08 -7.62
CA VAL A 495 -6.66 14.38 -6.84
C VAL A 495 -5.27 14.67 -7.40
N HIS A 496 -5.12 14.75 -8.72
CA HIS A 496 -3.84 15.10 -9.34
C HIS A 496 -3.35 16.49 -8.92
N LEU A 497 -4.20 17.51 -9.02
CA LEU A 497 -3.89 18.90 -8.69
C LEU A 497 -3.48 19.04 -7.22
N ALA A 498 -4.26 18.47 -6.30
CA ALA A 498 -3.97 18.51 -4.88
C ALA A 498 -2.62 17.85 -4.53
N LEU A 499 -2.32 16.68 -5.13
CA LEU A 499 -1.04 15.99 -4.88
C LEU A 499 0.15 16.66 -5.57
N ASN A 500 -0.06 17.36 -6.68
CA ASN A 500 1.00 18.12 -7.36
C ASN A 500 1.45 19.35 -6.55
N ASP A 501 0.55 19.95 -5.77
CA ASP A 501 0.86 21.06 -4.86
C ASP A 501 1.46 20.58 -3.53
N LEU A 502 0.90 19.50 -2.95
CA LEU A 502 1.29 19.01 -1.62
C LEU A 502 2.59 18.18 -1.58
N LEU A 503 3.04 17.61 -2.70
CA LEU A 503 4.23 16.75 -2.74
C LEU A 503 5.49 17.51 -3.17
N PRO A 504 6.69 17.11 -2.70
CA PRO A 504 7.94 17.75 -3.11
C PRO A 504 8.14 17.81 -4.63
N PRO A 505 8.67 18.92 -5.19
CA PRO A 505 8.96 19.03 -6.61
C PRO A 505 9.82 17.86 -7.12
N GLY A 506 9.34 17.19 -8.18
CA GLY A 506 10.03 16.04 -8.78
C GLY A 506 9.90 14.72 -8.02
N SER A 507 9.05 14.63 -6.98
CA SER A 507 8.69 13.33 -6.38
C SER A 507 7.43 12.71 -6.97
N TYR A 508 6.60 13.48 -7.68
CA TYR A 508 5.31 13.04 -8.22
C TYR A 508 5.23 13.22 -9.75
N TYR A 509 4.79 12.17 -10.45
CA TYR A 509 4.62 12.16 -11.90
C TYR A 509 3.26 11.56 -12.28
N ARG A 510 2.36 12.42 -12.75
CA ARG A 510 1.11 12.02 -13.42
C ARG A 510 1.34 11.78 -14.91
N PHE A 511 0.96 10.60 -15.40
CA PHE A 511 0.90 10.27 -16.81
C PHE A 511 -0.56 9.96 -17.18
N ASN A 512 -1.23 10.92 -17.81
CA ASN A 512 -2.61 10.79 -18.28
C ASN A 512 -2.67 11.42 -19.68
N PRO A 513 -2.77 10.63 -20.77
CA PRO A 513 -2.71 11.18 -22.11
C PRO A 513 -4.05 11.83 -22.51
N PRO A 514 -4.01 12.98 -23.18
CA PRO A 514 -5.18 13.50 -23.88
C PRO A 514 -5.53 12.60 -25.08
N LEU A 515 -6.81 12.27 -25.24
CA LEU A 515 -7.34 11.50 -26.36
C LEU A 515 -8.12 12.42 -27.31
N HIS A 516 -7.97 12.20 -28.63
CA HIS A 516 -8.70 12.97 -29.65
C HIS A 516 -10.19 12.63 -29.72
N GLU A 517 -10.53 11.37 -29.46
CA GLU A 517 -11.91 10.87 -29.47
C GLU A 517 -12.29 10.33 -28.09
N GLU A 518 -13.57 10.42 -27.75
CA GLU A 518 -14.11 9.81 -26.54
C GLU A 518 -14.20 8.29 -26.73
N CYS A 519 -13.47 7.56 -25.89
CA CYS A 519 -13.54 6.11 -25.82
C CYS A 519 -14.32 5.69 -24.57
N ALA A 520 -15.45 5.02 -24.78
CA ALA A 520 -16.23 4.42 -23.71
C ALA A 520 -15.45 3.30 -23.00
N MET A 521 -15.85 2.97 -21.76
CA MET A 521 -15.18 1.96 -20.94
C MET A 521 -15.33 0.53 -21.47
N ASP A 522 -16.33 0.31 -22.32
CA ASP A 522 -16.77 -0.94 -22.95
C ASP A 522 -16.53 -0.98 -24.47
N GLU A 523 -15.73 -0.05 -25.00
CA GLU A 523 -15.44 0.03 -26.42
C GLU A 523 -14.68 -1.22 -26.94
N ILE A 524 -15.15 -1.75 -28.08
CA ILE A 524 -14.59 -2.94 -28.74
C ILE A 524 -14.08 -2.68 -30.14
N ASN A 525 -14.38 -1.53 -30.75
CA ASN A 525 -13.95 -1.25 -32.10
C ASN A 525 -12.40 -1.24 -32.17
N PRO A 526 -11.77 -2.16 -32.92
CA PRO A 526 -10.32 -2.27 -32.98
C PRO A 526 -9.65 -1.02 -33.55
N GLU A 527 -10.35 -0.24 -34.39
CA GLU A 527 -9.84 1.02 -34.93
C GLU A 527 -9.74 2.10 -33.85
N LYS A 528 -10.77 2.25 -33.00
CA LYS A 528 -10.73 3.19 -31.86
C LYS A 528 -9.67 2.79 -30.83
N LEU A 529 -9.55 1.51 -30.52
CA LEU A 529 -8.49 1.02 -29.63
C LEU A 529 -7.09 1.28 -30.22
N LYS A 530 -6.92 1.15 -31.54
CA LYS A 530 -5.67 1.51 -32.25
C LYS A 530 -5.42 3.02 -32.24
N ASN A 531 -6.44 3.85 -32.39
CA ASN A 531 -6.33 5.32 -32.29
C ASN A 531 -5.88 5.73 -30.88
N MET A 532 -6.46 5.14 -29.83
CA MET A 532 -6.06 5.35 -28.43
C MET A 532 -4.59 4.99 -28.17
N ILE A 533 -4.11 3.87 -28.70
CA ILE A 533 -2.69 3.48 -28.64
C ILE A 533 -1.82 4.50 -29.40
N THR A 534 -2.30 5.02 -30.53
CA THR A 534 -1.60 6.02 -31.35
C THR A 534 -1.46 7.35 -30.61
N ASP A 535 -2.54 7.85 -29.99
CA ASP A 535 -2.56 9.03 -29.14
C ASP A 535 -1.62 8.88 -27.93
N THR A 536 -1.65 7.70 -27.28
CA THR A 536 -0.76 7.40 -26.15
C THR A 536 0.71 7.42 -26.56
N ASN A 537 1.05 6.86 -27.72
CA ASN A 537 2.41 6.91 -28.27
C ASN A 537 2.83 8.34 -28.65
N ALA A 538 1.92 9.17 -29.18
CA ALA A 538 2.18 10.58 -29.44
C ALA A 538 2.42 11.37 -28.14
N TYR A 539 1.63 11.11 -27.10
CA TYR A 539 1.81 11.68 -25.75
C TYR A 539 3.17 11.29 -25.15
N ILE A 540 3.55 10.01 -25.22
CA ILE A 540 4.84 9.51 -24.75
C ILE A 540 5.99 10.26 -25.43
N ARG A 541 5.99 10.34 -26.77
CA ARG A 541 7.01 11.07 -27.54
C ARG A 541 7.08 12.55 -27.15
N ARG A 542 5.94 13.22 -27.00
CA ARG A 542 5.87 14.65 -26.61
C ARG A 542 6.37 14.89 -25.18
N ASN A 543 6.22 13.92 -24.28
CA ASN A 543 6.57 14.05 -22.87
C ASN A 543 7.85 13.25 -22.50
N GLN A 544 8.66 12.86 -23.48
CA GLN A 544 9.81 11.96 -23.30
C GLN A 544 10.73 12.36 -22.13
N HIS A 545 11.06 13.64 -22.00
CA HIS A 545 11.86 14.18 -20.89
C HIS A 545 11.23 13.93 -19.50
N LYS A 546 9.89 13.98 -19.37
CA LYS A 546 9.17 13.65 -18.12
C LYS A 546 9.29 12.16 -17.79
N PHE A 547 9.23 11.30 -18.80
CA PHE A 547 9.44 9.86 -18.65
C PHE A 547 10.88 9.52 -18.26
N GLU A 548 11.87 10.18 -18.87
CA GLU A 548 13.29 10.02 -18.52
C GLU A 548 13.59 10.47 -17.09
N GLN A 549 13.02 11.60 -16.66
CA GLN A 549 13.12 12.04 -15.26
C GLN A 549 12.49 11.04 -14.29
N ALA A 550 11.30 10.52 -14.59
CA ALA A 550 10.62 9.51 -13.77
C ALA A 550 11.43 8.20 -13.71
N ALA A 551 11.93 7.71 -14.85
CA ALA A 551 12.81 6.54 -14.92
C ALA A 551 14.09 6.73 -14.09
N ALA A 552 14.75 7.89 -14.25
CA ALA A 552 15.94 8.26 -13.47
C ALA A 552 15.63 8.41 -11.97
N MET A 553 14.40 8.73 -11.58
CA MET A 553 13.89 8.76 -10.20
C MET A 553 13.75 7.34 -9.63
N LEU A 554 13.06 6.46 -10.35
CA LEU A 554 12.77 5.09 -9.91
C LEU A 554 14.06 4.28 -9.67
N VAL A 555 15.09 4.47 -10.50
CA VAL A 555 16.36 3.72 -10.41
C VAL A 555 17.41 4.33 -9.47
N ARG A 556 17.08 5.38 -8.69
CA ARG A 556 18.05 6.04 -7.81
C ARG A 556 18.60 5.09 -6.75
N LYS A 557 19.93 4.86 -6.81
CA LYS A 557 20.61 4.04 -5.81
C LYS A 557 20.59 4.72 -4.43
N ARG A 558 20.36 3.89 -3.42
CA ARG A 558 20.46 4.25 -1.99
C ARG A 558 21.85 4.73 -1.63
N THR A 559 21.94 5.70 -0.74
CA THR A 559 23.23 6.26 -0.31
C THR A 559 24.02 5.24 0.52
N VAL A 560 25.32 5.47 0.71
CA VAL A 560 26.13 4.65 1.63
C VAL A 560 25.58 4.78 3.06
N ALA A 561 25.20 5.99 3.49
CA ALA A 561 24.58 6.24 4.79
C ALA A 561 23.34 5.38 5.02
N GLN A 562 22.41 5.36 4.06
CA GLN A 562 21.19 4.55 4.14
C GLN A 562 21.50 3.06 4.28
N ARG A 563 22.41 2.51 3.47
CA ARG A 563 22.76 1.08 3.55
C ARG A 563 23.46 0.70 4.86
N VAL A 564 24.24 1.60 5.44
CA VAL A 564 24.84 1.40 6.77
C VAL A 564 23.78 1.47 7.87
N PHE A 565 22.83 2.41 7.76
CA PHE A 565 21.67 2.52 8.66
C PHE A 565 20.82 1.24 8.63
N ASP A 566 20.40 0.79 7.44
CA ASP A 566 19.62 -0.44 7.25
C ASP A 566 20.31 -1.65 7.88
N PHE A 567 21.63 -1.75 7.73
CA PHE A 567 22.43 -2.83 8.29
C PHE A 567 22.46 -2.79 9.83
N VAL A 568 22.64 -1.60 10.43
CA VAL A 568 22.61 -1.42 11.89
C VAL A 568 21.23 -1.70 12.45
N GLU A 569 20.17 -1.21 11.80
CA GLU A 569 18.78 -1.45 12.19
C GLU A 569 18.41 -2.93 12.10
N HIS A 570 18.72 -3.60 10.99
CA HIS A 570 18.51 -5.04 10.83
C HIS A 570 19.28 -5.87 11.87
N ARG A 571 20.52 -5.48 12.20
CA ARG A 571 21.29 -6.11 13.29
C ARG A 571 20.63 -5.88 14.65
N ALA A 572 20.13 -4.68 14.93
CA ALA A 572 19.40 -4.38 16.16
C ALA A 572 18.09 -5.19 16.29
N GLN A 573 17.32 -5.31 15.20
CA GLN A 573 16.11 -6.15 15.14
C GLN A 573 16.44 -7.63 15.41
N LEU A 574 17.50 -8.19 14.77
CA LEU A 574 17.95 -9.57 15.00
C LEU A 574 18.35 -9.84 16.46
N MET A 575 19.01 -8.87 17.11
CA MET A 575 19.38 -8.96 18.52
C MET A 575 18.18 -8.75 19.46
N GLY A 576 17.04 -8.24 18.96
CA GLY A 576 15.87 -7.88 19.76
C GLY A 576 16.06 -6.60 20.57
N ILE A 577 16.93 -5.73 20.07
CA ILE A 577 17.26 -4.42 20.64
C ILE A 577 16.22 -3.37 20.20
N SER A 578 15.89 -3.38 18.90
CA SER A 578 14.77 -2.62 18.35
C SER A 578 13.60 -3.57 18.12
N GLN A 579 12.39 -3.12 18.38
CA GLN A 579 11.23 -3.74 17.74
C GLN A 579 11.21 -3.29 16.27
N ALA A 580 10.63 -4.13 15.41
CA ALA A 580 10.24 -3.69 14.08
C ALA A 580 8.88 -2.98 14.20
N ASN A 581 8.72 -1.88 13.46
CA ASN A 581 7.48 -1.09 13.44
C ASN A 581 6.31 -1.90 12.87
#